data_AF-A0A377CZL4-F1
#
_entry.id   AF-A0A377CZL4-F1
#
_cell.length_a   1.000
_cell.length_b   1.000
_cell.length_c   1.000
_cell.angle_alpha   90.00
_cell.angle_beta   90.00
_cell.angle_gamma   90.00
#
_symmetry.space_group_name_H-M   'P 1'
#
loop_
_entity.id
_entity.type
_entity.pdbx_description
1 polymer ?
#
loop_
_entity_poly.entity_id
_entity_poly.type
_entity_poly.pdbx_seq_one_letter_code
_entity_poly.pdbx_strand_id
1 'polypeptide(L)'
;MIRFPNSGFKIQALSSRPSNLRGLQGDVVIDEAAFHESLDELLKAAMALTMWGARVRIISTHNGVDNLFNQYIQEAREGRKDYSVHRITLDDAIADGLYRRICYVTGREWSPESEQKWRDDLYKNAPTREDADEEYGCIPKKSGGAYIPHALIEMAMIRDIPILTFEAPDDFISRAAWLRESEVLTWCEEHLKPLLEALNPRSRFSFGEDFARTGDLSCFVLLEITESLAKREVFRVELRNLPYAQQEQVMMYILTRVPALVGAAFDATGNGGYLAEAALLAFGPDIIDCVMLSPKWYGEWMPKLKAEFEDQNILVARHQTTLDDLRHVKVVNGIPQIDKGRTKDQNATAVNARRHGDFAVALCMANRASYMEGFILDESACQALPERSRAMEGGYRDDDEAYHEFDRGCW
;
A
#
# COMPACT_ATOMS: atom_id res chain seq x y z
N MET A 1 -21.76 -5.92 36.47
CA MET A 1 -22.53 -4.67 36.67
C MET A 1 -22.57 -4.37 38.15
N ILE A 2 -22.20 -3.16 38.55
CA ILE A 2 -22.28 -2.66 39.93
C ILE A 2 -23.47 -1.70 39.99
N ARG A 3 -24.35 -1.85 40.99
CA ARG A 3 -25.51 -0.96 41.20
C ARG A 3 -25.39 -0.27 42.54
N PHE A 4 -25.75 1.01 42.59
CA PHE A 4 -25.80 1.80 43.80
C PHE A 4 -27.26 2.05 44.18
N PRO A 5 -27.85 1.24 45.09
CA PRO A 5 -29.30 1.20 45.31
C PRO A 5 -29.89 2.55 45.71
N ASN A 6 -29.15 3.35 46.48
CA ASN A 6 -29.64 4.59 47.06
C ASN A 6 -29.52 5.80 46.11
N SER A 7 -28.77 5.68 45.00
CA SER A 7 -28.56 6.78 44.05
C SER A 7 -29.12 6.50 42.65
N GLY A 8 -29.54 5.27 42.37
CA GLY A 8 -30.03 4.87 41.04
C GLY A 8 -28.92 4.72 39.99
N PHE A 9 -27.67 5.06 40.32
CA PHE A 9 -26.54 4.91 39.41
C PHE A 9 -26.12 3.44 39.28
N LYS A 10 -25.58 3.11 38.10
CA LYS A 10 -25.00 1.81 37.80
C LYS A 10 -23.72 1.97 36.99
N ILE A 11 -22.77 1.06 37.21
CA ILE A 11 -21.58 0.90 36.39
C ILE A 11 -21.67 -0.44 35.69
N GLN A 12 -21.52 -0.44 34.36
CA GLN A 12 -21.60 -1.63 33.54
C GLN A 12 -20.33 -1.75 32.70
N ALA A 13 -19.58 -2.82 32.94
CA ALA A 13 -18.49 -3.22 32.05
C ALA A 13 -19.10 -3.87 30.80
N LEU A 14 -18.64 -3.43 29.63
CA LEU A 14 -19.06 -3.92 28.33
C LEU A 14 -17.81 -4.37 27.57
N SER A 15 -17.96 -5.35 26.69
CA SER A 15 -16.90 -5.64 25.73
C SER A 15 -16.82 -4.52 24.68
N SER A 16 -15.66 -4.41 24.05
CA SER A 16 -15.30 -3.44 23.01
C SER A 16 -16.15 -3.46 21.73
N ARG A 17 -17.14 -4.35 21.63
CA ARG A 17 -18.00 -4.46 20.45
C ARG A 17 -18.93 -3.25 20.34
N PRO A 18 -18.91 -2.48 19.23
CA PRO A 18 -19.72 -1.27 19.08
C PRO A 18 -21.22 -1.50 19.29
N SER A 19 -21.73 -2.67 18.92
CA SER A 19 -23.13 -3.06 19.10
C SER A 19 -23.60 -3.01 20.56
N ASN A 20 -22.70 -3.25 21.52
CA ASN A 20 -23.05 -3.31 22.94
C ASN A 20 -23.26 -1.93 23.57
N LEU A 21 -22.72 -0.89 22.93
CA LEU A 21 -22.86 0.49 23.40
C LEU A 21 -24.14 1.14 22.88
N ARG A 22 -24.63 0.68 21.72
CA ARG A 22 -25.81 1.24 21.05
C ARG A 22 -27.07 0.98 21.89
N GLY A 23 -27.87 2.02 22.10
CA GLY A 23 -29.11 1.96 22.89
C GLY A 23 -28.93 2.14 24.40
N LEU A 24 -27.68 2.30 24.87
CA LEU A 24 -27.41 2.71 26.25
C LEU A 24 -27.36 4.24 26.36
N GLN A 25 -27.44 4.75 27.58
CA GLN A 25 -27.28 6.16 27.91
C GLN A 25 -26.38 6.30 29.14
N GLY A 26 -25.66 7.42 29.22
CA GLY A 26 -24.77 7.78 30.33
C GLY A 26 -23.31 7.98 29.90
N ASP A 27 -22.47 8.32 30.87
CA ASP A 27 -21.04 8.55 30.65
C ASP A 27 -20.33 7.29 30.14
N VAL A 28 -19.44 7.47 29.17
CA VAL A 28 -18.64 6.39 28.57
C VAL A 28 -17.17 6.58 28.93
N VAL A 29 -16.54 5.50 29.36
CA VAL A 29 -15.08 5.41 29.52
C VAL A 29 -14.61 4.30 28.60
N ILE A 30 -13.73 4.66 27.65
CA ILE A 30 -13.02 3.72 26.78
C ILE A 30 -11.62 3.58 27.37
N ASP A 31 -11.33 2.40 27.88
CA ASP A 31 -10.04 2.02 28.44
C ASP A 31 -9.22 1.29 27.37
N GLU A 32 -7.90 1.40 27.41
CA GLU A 32 -6.97 0.82 26.41
C GLU A 32 -7.30 1.17 24.95
N ALA A 33 -7.82 2.37 24.71
CA ALA A 33 -8.40 2.79 23.43
C ALA A 33 -7.50 2.49 22.20
N ALA A 34 -6.19 2.70 22.29
CA ALA A 34 -5.25 2.51 21.19
C ALA A 34 -5.08 1.04 20.76
N PHE A 35 -5.58 0.08 21.56
CA PHE A 35 -5.49 -1.36 21.30
C PHE A 35 -6.83 -1.98 20.84
N HIS A 36 -7.86 -1.16 20.61
CA HIS A 36 -9.13 -1.62 20.06
C HIS A 36 -9.07 -1.78 18.53
N GLU A 37 -9.32 -2.99 18.02
CA GLU A 37 -9.37 -3.28 16.57
C GLU A 37 -10.40 -2.45 15.79
N SER A 38 -11.47 -2.01 16.45
CA SER A 38 -12.56 -1.23 15.84
C SER A 38 -12.82 0.06 16.61
N LEU A 39 -11.75 0.77 17.00
CA LEU A 39 -11.83 2.02 17.76
C LEU A 39 -12.74 3.05 17.07
N ASP A 40 -12.66 3.18 15.74
CA ASP A 40 -13.48 4.14 14.98
C ASP A 40 -14.99 3.91 15.18
N GLU A 41 -15.46 2.68 15.01
CA GLU A 41 -16.88 2.34 15.21
C GLU A 41 -17.31 2.43 16.68
N LEU A 42 -16.40 2.16 17.62
CA LEU A 42 -16.65 2.36 19.04
C LEU A 42 -16.81 3.85 19.38
N LEU A 43 -15.92 4.70 18.86
CA LEU A 43 -15.99 6.16 19.03
C LEU A 43 -17.25 6.72 18.39
N LYS A 44 -17.61 6.28 17.18
CA LYS A 44 -18.86 6.66 16.52
C LYS A 44 -20.09 6.33 17.36
N ALA A 45 -20.11 5.16 18.01
CA ALA A 45 -21.19 4.79 18.93
C ALA A 45 -21.17 5.62 20.23
N ALA A 46 -19.99 5.88 20.80
CA ALA A 46 -19.83 6.65 22.03
C ALA A 46 -20.17 8.13 21.84
N MET A 47 -19.76 8.74 20.74
CA MET A 47 -20.01 10.14 20.41
C MET A 47 -21.50 10.41 20.18
N ALA A 48 -22.28 9.44 19.70
CA ALA A 48 -23.74 9.60 19.61
C ALA A 48 -24.40 9.83 20.99
N LEU A 49 -23.79 9.40 22.09
CA LEU A 49 -24.33 9.57 23.43
C LEU A 49 -24.13 11.00 23.98
N THR A 50 -23.15 11.75 23.45
CA THR A 50 -22.88 13.13 23.89
C THR A 50 -24.02 14.07 23.53
N MET A 51 -24.83 13.73 22.52
CA MET A 51 -26.06 14.46 22.15
C MET A 51 -27.02 14.64 23.33
N TRP A 52 -27.01 13.70 24.29
CA TRP A 52 -27.86 13.72 25.48
C TRP A 52 -27.13 14.22 26.73
N GLY A 53 -25.98 14.89 26.56
CA GLY A 53 -25.18 15.47 27.64
C GLY A 53 -24.23 14.51 28.34
N ALA A 54 -24.04 13.30 27.82
CA ALA A 54 -23.07 12.35 28.37
C ALA A 54 -21.62 12.78 28.12
N ARG A 55 -20.72 12.40 29.03
CA ARG A 55 -19.27 12.62 28.88
C ARG A 55 -18.60 11.37 28.32
N VAL A 56 -17.69 11.55 27.37
CA VAL A 56 -16.85 10.48 26.84
C VAL A 56 -15.41 10.70 27.31
N ARG A 57 -14.81 9.67 27.90
CA ARG A 57 -13.39 9.65 28.29
C ARG A 57 -12.68 8.56 27.50
N ILE A 58 -11.55 8.90 26.91
CA ILE A 58 -10.73 8.00 26.11
C ILE A 58 -9.37 7.92 26.82
N ILE A 59 -8.99 6.72 27.25
CA ILE A 59 -7.80 6.48 28.08
C ILE A 59 -7.01 5.35 27.43
N SER A 60 -5.70 5.54 27.26
CA SER A 60 -4.79 4.54 26.68
C SER A 60 -3.34 4.96 26.85
N THR A 61 -2.41 4.00 26.84
CA THR A 61 -1.03 4.27 26.40
C THR A 61 -0.99 4.46 24.87
N HIS A 62 0.11 4.99 24.35
CA HIS A 62 0.25 5.15 22.90
C HIS A 62 0.52 3.79 22.22
N ASN A 63 0.18 3.71 20.94
CA ASN A 63 0.47 2.55 20.09
C ASN A 63 0.86 3.04 18.69
N GLY A 64 1.97 3.78 18.63
CA GLY A 64 2.50 4.44 17.45
C GLY A 64 1.88 5.80 17.15
N VAL A 65 2.62 6.63 16.40
CA VAL A 65 2.16 7.95 15.92
C VAL A 65 1.00 7.86 14.93
N ASP A 66 0.87 6.75 14.22
CA ASP A 66 -0.12 6.58 13.14
C ASP A 66 -1.49 6.09 13.65
N ASN A 67 -1.58 5.68 14.91
CA ASN A 67 -2.81 5.14 15.51
C ASN A 67 -3.88 6.22 15.67
N LEU A 68 -5.14 5.83 15.46
CA LEU A 68 -6.31 6.70 15.57
C LEU A 68 -6.38 7.44 16.92
N PHE A 69 -5.97 6.80 18.01
CA PHE A 69 -5.87 7.44 19.32
C PHE A 69 -4.92 8.64 19.31
N ASN A 70 -3.73 8.50 18.73
CA ASN A 70 -2.77 9.60 18.61
C ASN A 70 -3.30 10.69 17.67
N GLN A 71 -3.97 10.33 16.56
CA GLN A 71 -4.58 11.30 15.65
C GLN A 71 -5.60 12.19 16.37
N TYR A 72 -6.47 11.61 17.20
CA TYR A 72 -7.44 12.37 18.00
C TYR A 72 -6.77 13.33 18.98
N ILE A 73 -5.64 12.95 19.56
CA ILE A 73 -4.84 13.83 20.42
C ILE A 73 -4.28 15.01 19.62
N GLN A 74 -3.75 14.77 18.41
CA GLN A 74 -3.22 15.85 17.56
C GLN A 74 -4.33 16.79 17.10
N GLU A 75 -5.45 16.27 16.64
CA GLU A 75 -6.62 17.07 16.23
C GLU A 75 -7.15 17.96 17.37
N ALA A 76 -7.14 17.46 18.61
CA ALA A 76 -7.49 18.24 19.78
C ALA A 76 -6.47 19.34 20.08
N ARG A 77 -5.17 19.04 20.01
CA ARG A 77 -4.09 20.02 20.21
C ARG A 77 -4.07 21.12 19.14
N GLU A 78 -4.45 20.78 17.92
CA GLU A 78 -4.58 21.70 16.80
C GLU A 78 -5.88 22.52 16.83
N GLY A 79 -6.78 22.24 17.78
CA GLY A 79 -8.06 22.95 17.91
C GLY A 79 -9.11 22.54 16.86
N ARG A 80 -8.90 21.44 16.13
CA ARG A 80 -9.93 20.88 15.24
C ARG A 80 -11.06 20.20 16.03
N LYS A 81 -10.75 19.74 17.25
CA LYS A 81 -11.70 19.10 18.16
C LYS A 81 -11.65 19.76 19.54
N ASP A 82 -12.83 20.03 20.10
CA ASP A 82 -12.99 20.65 21.43
C ASP A 82 -12.77 19.65 22.58
N TYR A 83 -11.63 18.97 22.58
CA TYR A 83 -11.28 17.96 23.59
C TYR A 83 -10.23 18.45 24.56
N SER A 84 -10.37 18.02 25.81
CA SER A 84 -9.35 18.21 26.85
C SER A 84 -8.33 17.08 26.79
N VAL A 85 -7.08 17.39 26.41
CA VAL A 85 -5.99 16.41 26.39
C VAL A 85 -5.28 16.40 27.74
N HIS A 86 -5.23 15.23 28.38
CA HIS A 86 -4.49 15.00 29.61
C HIS A 86 -3.36 14.01 29.34
N ARG A 87 -2.16 14.28 29.86
CA ARG A 87 -0.99 13.39 29.80
C ARG A 87 -0.50 13.14 31.21
N ILE A 88 -0.44 11.87 31.60
CA ILE A 88 0.02 11.42 32.92
C ILE A 88 1.04 10.31 32.67
N THR A 89 2.32 10.61 32.85
CA THR A 89 3.41 9.66 32.70
C THR A 89 3.59 8.82 33.96
N LEU A 90 4.40 7.76 33.86
CA LEU A 90 4.84 7.01 35.03
C LEU A 90 5.53 7.92 36.06
N ASP A 91 6.31 8.89 35.61
CA ASP A 91 7.02 9.82 36.50
C ASP A 91 6.06 10.75 37.24
N ASP A 92 5.01 11.22 36.56
CA ASP A 92 3.93 11.99 37.19
C ASP A 92 3.22 11.13 38.26
N ALA A 93 2.90 9.87 37.93
CA ALA A 93 2.26 8.96 38.87
C ALA A 93 3.15 8.60 40.07
N ILE A 94 4.46 8.45 39.86
CA ILE A 94 5.44 8.24 40.93
C ILE A 94 5.47 9.45 41.87
N ALA A 95 5.51 10.68 41.32
CA ALA A 95 5.48 11.90 42.11
C ALA A 95 4.20 12.00 42.97
N ASP A 96 3.07 11.50 42.46
CA ASP A 96 1.79 11.41 43.19
C ASP A 96 1.71 10.22 44.18
N GLY A 97 2.78 9.42 44.28
CA GLY A 97 2.91 8.36 45.29
C GLY A 97 2.51 6.96 44.81
N LEU A 98 2.53 6.69 43.51
CA LEU A 98 2.26 5.35 42.96
C LEU A 98 3.13 4.28 43.61
N TYR A 99 4.45 4.50 43.68
CA TYR A 99 5.36 3.49 44.24
C TYR A 99 5.16 3.31 45.75
N ARG A 100 4.85 4.39 46.49
CA ARG A 100 4.44 4.31 47.90
C ARG A 100 3.22 3.42 48.09
N ARG A 101 2.22 3.54 47.20
CA ARG A 101 1.03 2.70 47.22
C ARG A 101 1.35 1.24 46.90
N ILE A 102 2.25 0.99 45.95
CA ILE A 102 2.73 -0.37 45.63
C ILE A 102 3.43 -0.98 46.84
N CYS A 103 4.35 -0.25 47.48
CA CYS A 103 5.02 -0.70 48.69
C CYS A 103 4.03 -1.04 49.81
N TYR A 104 3.03 -0.18 50.05
CA TYR A 104 1.99 -0.41 51.04
C TYR A 104 1.18 -1.70 50.78
N VAL A 105 0.72 -1.92 49.53
CA VAL A 105 -0.10 -3.11 49.19
C VAL A 105 0.74 -4.39 49.18
N THR A 106 2.02 -4.30 48.82
CA THR A 106 2.94 -5.45 48.74
C THR A 106 3.69 -5.73 50.04
N GLY A 107 3.50 -4.92 51.08
CA GLY A 107 4.19 -5.05 52.36
C GLY A 107 5.69 -4.74 52.31
N ARG A 108 6.14 -3.97 51.33
CA ARG A 108 7.54 -3.54 51.18
C ARG A 108 7.76 -2.22 51.89
N GLU A 109 8.96 -2.03 52.45
CA GLU A 109 9.37 -0.72 52.95
C GLU A 109 9.68 0.21 51.78
N TRP A 110 9.18 1.44 51.84
CA TRP A 110 9.46 2.46 50.83
C TRP A 110 10.74 3.22 51.17
N SER A 111 11.58 3.47 50.17
CA SER A 111 12.68 4.44 50.24
C SER A 111 12.85 5.14 48.89
N PRO A 112 13.45 6.34 48.84
CA PRO A 112 13.75 7.03 47.59
C PRO A 112 14.61 6.17 46.63
N GLU A 113 15.56 5.42 47.17
CA GLU A 113 16.46 4.56 46.38
C GLU A 113 15.72 3.36 45.78
N SER A 114 14.78 2.78 46.51
CA SER A 114 13.96 1.67 46.02
C SER A 114 12.95 2.11 44.97
N GLU A 115 12.42 3.33 45.08
CA GLU A 115 11.56 3.97 44.08
C GLU A 115 12.31 4.22 42.77
N GLN A 116 13.47 4.85 42.85
CA GLN A 116 14.32 5.11 41.69
C GLN A 116 14.74 3.80 41.02
N LYS A 117 15.19 2.82 41.81
CA LYS A 117 15.57 1.51 41.28
C LYS A 117 14.41 0.81 40.59
N TRP A 118 13.20 0.86 41.16
CA TRP A 118 12.02 0.26 40.55
C TRP A 118 11.68 0.87 39.20
N ARG A 119 11.72 2.21 39.10
CA ARG A 119 11.54 2.93 37.84
C ARG A 119 12.61 2.53 36.82
N ASP A 120 13.88 2.51 37.21
CA ASP A 120 14.98 2.18 36.31
C ASP A 120 14.92 0.72 35.84
N ASP A 121 14.52 -0.20 36.73
CA ASP A 121 14.29 -1.60 36.38
C ASP A 121 13.12 -1.75 35.40
N LEU A 122 12.04 -0.96 35.49
CA LEU A 122 10.96 -0.97 34.49
C LEU A 122 11.46 -0.57 33.10
N TYR A 123 12.18 0.54 33.00
CA TYR A 123 12.76 1.00 31.72
C TYR A 123 13.80 0.02 31.18
N LYS A 124 14.61 -0.59 32.04
CA LYS A 124 15.63 -1.57 31.66
C LYS A 124 15.04 -2.89 31.16
N ASN A 125 13.91 -3.32 31.73
CA ASN A 125 13.28 -4.59 31.40
C ASN A 125 12.29 -4.49 30.23
N ALA A 126 11.98 -3.29 29.74
CA ALA A 126 11.22 -3.09 28.51
C ALA A 126 12.00 -3.63 27.29
N PRO A 127 11.33 -4.11 26.22
CA PRO A 127 12.00 -4.69 25.06
C PRO A 127 12.96 -3.71 24.36
N THR A 128 12.55 -2.44 24.26
CA THR A 128 13.40 -1.34 23.80
C THR A 128 13.12 -0.09 24.61
N ARG A 129 14.03 0.89 24.55
CA ARG A 129 13.81 2.21 25.16
C ARG A 129 12.60 2.92 24.58
N GLU A 130 12.34 2.75 23.27
CA GLU A 130 11.18 3.34 22.61
C GLU A 130 9.87 2.72 23.10
N ASP A 131 9.86 1.40 23.39
CA ASP A 131 8.68 0.74 23.98
C ASP A 131 8.44 1.21 25.42
N ALA A 132 9.51 1.46 26.18
CA ALA A 132 9.41 2.06 27.52
C ALA A 132 8.88 3.50 27.46
N ASP A 133 9.38 4.30 26.52
CA ASP A 133 8.94 5.69 26.33
C ASP A 133 7.47 5.74 25.86
N GLU A 134 7.02 4.78 25.06
CA GLU A 134 5.63 4.63 24.63
C GLU A 134 4.70 4.24 25.77
N GLU A 135 5.08 3.22 26.54
CA GLU A 135 4.26 2.66 27.61
C GLU A 135 4.26 3.53 28.87
N TYR A 136 5.44 4.02 29.29
CA TYR A 136 5.62 4.73 30.56
C TYR A 136 5.78 6.25 30.39
N GLY A 137 6.37 6.66 29.26
CA GLY A 137 6.64 8.07 28.96
C GLY A 137 5.48 8.79 28.27
N CYS A 138 4.43 8.07 27.86
CA CYS A 138 3.38 8.61 26.99
C CYS A 138 3.96 9.34 25.76
N ILE A 139 5.01 8.77 25.15
CA ILE A 139 5.64 9.28 23.94
C ILE A 139 5.29 8.30 22.82
N PRO A 140 4.43 8.65 21.85
CA PRO A 140 4.09 7.72 20.79
C PRO A 140 5.36 7.30 20.07
N LYS A 141 5.54 5.99 19.90
CA LYS A 141 6.66 5.46 19.14
C LYS A 141 6.57 6.06 17.75
N LYS A 142 7.65 6.70 17.29
CA LYS A 142 7.79 7.06 15.88
C LYS A 142 7.50 5.78 15.12
N SER A 143 6.61 5.82 14.12
CA SER A 143 6.48 4.65 13.27
C SER A 143 7.89 4.32 12.78
N GLY A 144 8.23 3.03 12.69
CA GLY A 144 9.28 2.62 11.76
C GLY A 144 8.78 3.13 10.42
N GLY A 145 9.18 4.37 10.07
CA GLY A 145 8.30 5.31 9.40
C GLY A 145 7.73 4.71 8.12
N ALA A 146 6.47 5.02 7.80
CA ALA A 146 6.00 4.82 6.44
C ALA A 146 7.06 5.44 5.51
N TYR A 147 7.64 4.60 4.66
CA TYR A 147 8.83 4.94 3.90
C TYR A 147 8.57 6.14 2.98
N ILE A 148 7.34 6.21 2.47
CA ILE A 148 6.82 7.35 1.72
C ILE A 148 5.92 8.17 2.67
N PRO A 149 6.28 9.44 2.96
CA PRO A 149 5.47 10.32 3.80
C PRO A 149 4.04 10.49 3.26
N HIS A 150 3.07 10.53 4.19
CA HIS A 150 1.65 10.74 3.86
C HIS A 150 1.43 11.92 2.92
N ALA A 151 2.05 13.08 3.21
CA ALA A 151 1.87 14.29 2.43
C ALA A 151 2.27 14.12 0.96
N LEU A 152 3.32 13.35 0.67
CA LEU A 152 3.74 13.08 -0.71
C LEU A 152 2.75 12.17 -1.43
N ILE A 153 2.26 11.14 -0.75
CA ILE A 153 1.22 10.25 -1.29
C ILE A 153 -0.03 11.06 -1.61
N GLU A 154 -0.50 11.88 -0.67
CA GLU A 154 -1.71 12.67 -0.85
C GLU A 154 -1.59 13.71 -1.97
N MET A 155 -0.41 14.31 -2.15
CA MET A 155 -0.12 15.21 -3.26
C MET A 155 -0.15 14.51 -4.63
N ALA A 156 0.33 13.27 -4.70
CA ALA A 156 0.28 12.44 -5.91
C ALA A 156 -1.13 11.90 -6.22
N MET A 157 -2.05 11.91 -5.25
CA MET A 157 -3.37 11.32 -5.38
C MET A 157 -4.35 12.24 -6.13
N ILE A 158 -4.70 11.86 -7.35
CA ILE A 158 -5.68 12.58 -8.19
C ILE A 158 -7.02 11.84 -8.27
N ARG A 159 -8.09 12.62 -8.46
CA ARG A 159 -9.45 12.08 -8.63
C ARG A 159 -9.58 11.45 -10.03
N ASP A 160 -10.62 10.64 -10.20
CA ASP A 160 -11.06 10.12 -11.50
C ASP A 160 -10.11 9.12 -12.19
N ILE A 161 -9.16 8.53 -11.46
CA ILE A 161 -8.46 7.32 -11.91
C ILE A 161 -9.29 6.10 -11.51
N PRO A 162 -9.71 5.24 -12.46
CA PRO A 162 -10.48 4.04 -12.18
C PRO A 162 -9.70 2.98 -11.40
N ILE A 163 -10.32 2.45 -10.35
CA ILE A 163 -9.87 1.26 -9.63
C ILE A 163 -10.90 0.17 -9.92
N LEU A 164 -10.55 -0.75 -10.82
CA LEU A 164 -11.43 -1.80 -11.29
C LEU A 164 -11.26 -3.03 -10.40
N THR A 165 -12.34 -3.51 -9.79
CA THR A 165 -12.29 -4.68 -8.91
C THR A 165 -13.05 -5.85 -9.53
N PHE A 166 -12.50 -7.05 -9.42
CA PHE A 166 -13.19 -8.30 -9.74
C PHE A 166 -13.00 -9.30 -8.60
N GLU A 167 -14.09 -9.66 -7.94
CA GLU A 167 -14.09 -10.66 -6.88
C GLU A 167 -14.83 -11.91 -7.38
N ALA A 168 -14.06 -12.97 -7.63
CA ALA A 168 -14.62 -14.24 -8.08
C ALA A 168 -15.38 -14.92 -6.92
N PRO A 169 -16.64 -15.34 -7.13
CA PRO A 169 -17.40 -16.07 -6.12
C PRO A 169 -16.77 -17.44 -5.81
N ASP A 170 -17.08 -18.01 -4.66
CA ASP A 170 -16.47 -19.27 -4.20
C ASP A 170 -16.71 -20.45 -5.15
N ASP A 171 -17.85 -20.45 -5.85
CA ASP A 171 -18.20 -21.46 -6.85
C ASP A 171 -17.55 -21.21 -8.22
N PHE A 172 -16.85 -20.07 -8.41
CA PHE A 172 -16.32 -19.69 -9.72
C PHE A 172 -15.40 -20.78 -10.29
N ILE A 173 -14.54 -21.38 -9.46
CA ILE A 173 -13.61 -22.43 -9.90
C ILE A 173 -14.32 -23.74 -10.30
N SER A 174 -15.54 -23.99 -9.84
CA SER A 174 -16.31 -25.20 -10.21
C SER A 174 -17.14 -25.01 -11.48
N ARG A 175 -17.25 -23.77 -11.99
CA ARG A 175 -17.91 -23.49 -13.27
C ARG A 175 -17.15 -24.09 -14.45
N ALA A 176 -17.89 -24.39 -15.52
CA ALA A 176 -17.30 -24.86 -16.77
C ALA A 176 -16.29 -23.84 -17.32
N ALA A 177 -15.21 -24.32 -17.95
CA ALA A 177 -14.11 -23.45 -18.42
C ALA A 177 -14.61 -22.32 -19.34
N TRP A 178 -15.41 -22.65 -20.34
CA TRP A 178 -15.99 -21.68 -21.27
C TRP A 178 -16.85 -20.60 -20.58
N LEU A 179 -17.51 -20.95 -19.48
CA LEU A 179 -18.35 -20.01 -18.74
C LEU A 179 -17.47 -19.01 -17.98
N ARG A 180 -16.40 -19.50 -17.33
CA ARG A 180 -15.42 -18.63 -16.67
C ARG A 180 -14.76 -17.68 -17.68
N GLU A 181 -14.36 -18.20 -18.83
CA GLU A 181 -13.76 -17.42 -19.92
C GLU A 181 -14.71 -16.34 -20.44
N SER A 182 -15.97 -16.70 -20.71
CA SER A 182 -16.98 -15.77 -21.20
C SER A 182 -17.33 -14.69 -20.18
N GLU A 183 -17.41 -15.03 -18.90
CA GLU A 183 -17.73 -14.08 -17.82
C GLU A 183 -16.61 -13.05 -17.65
N VAL A 184 -15.35 -13.50 -17.62
CA VAL A 184 -14.20 -12.60 -17.54
C VAL A 184 -14.06 -11.76 -18.80
N LEU A 185 -14.28 -12.33 -19.98
CA LEU A 185 -14.25 -11.57 -21.24
C LEU A 185 -15.32 -10.47 -21.24
N THR A 186 -16.54 -10.78 -20.78
CA THR A 186 -17.62 -9.79 -20.67
C THR A 186 -17.21 -8.65 -19.75
N TRP A 187 -16.65 -8.97 -18.59
CA TRP A 187 -16.14 -7.96 -17.66
C TRP A 187 -15.02 -7.10 -18.28
N CYS A 188 -14.07 -7.71 -19.01
CA CYS A 188 -13.03 -6.98 -19.72
C CYS A 188 -13.62 -6.03 -20.78
N GLU A 189 -14.59 -6.47 -21.57
CA GLU A 189 -15.24 -5.65 -22.60
C GLU A 189 -16.05 -4.49 -21.97
N GLU A 190 -16.69 -4.69 -20.82
CA GLU A 190 -17.49 -3.67 -20.15
C GLU A 190 -16.63 -2.63 -19.41
N HIS A 191 -15.52 -3.06 -18.79
CA HIS A 191 -14.76 -2.20 -17.87
C HIS A 191 -13.38 -1.79 -18.40
N LEU A 192 -12.65 -2.69 -19.06
CA LEU A 192 -11.28 -2.42 -19.53
C LEU A 192 -11.26 -1.81 -20.91
N LYS A 193 -12.09 -2.32 -21.83
CA LYS A 193 -12.11 -1.85 -23.23
C LYS A 193 -12.27 -0.33 -23.35
N PRO A 194 -13.23 0.33 -22.66
CA PRO A 194 -13.39 1.78 -22.82
C PRO A 194 -12.15 2.56 -22.37
N LEU A 195 -11.40 2.05 -21.38
CA LEU A 195 -10.18 2.68 -20.88
C LEU A 195 -9.00 2.45 -21.83
N LEU A 196 -8.90 1.24 -22.38
CA LEU A 196 -7.85 0.87 -23.34
C LEU A 196 -8.03 1.59 -24.68
N GLU A 197 -9.27 1.78 -25.14
CA GLU A 197 -9.56 2.54 -26.37
C GLU A 197 -9.33 4.06 -26.19
N ALA A 198 -9.35 4.56 -24.95
CA ALA A 198 -9.10 5.95 -24.61
C ALA A 198 -7.61 6.28 -24.40
N LEU A 199 -6.70 5.30 -24.50
CA LEU A 199 -5.27 5.53 -24.33
C LEU A 199 -4.72 6.49 -25.38
N ASN A 200 -3.87 7.43 -24.95
CA ASN A 200 -3.21 8.35 -25.87
C ASN A 200 -2.15 7.60 -26.70
N PRO A 201 -2.29 7.51 -28.04
CA PRO A 201 -1.37 6.76 -28.88
C PRO A 201 0.03 7.39 -28.98
N ARG A 202 0.20 8.64 -28.51
CA ARG A 202 1.51 9.32 -28.48
C ARG A 202 2.25 9.11 -27.16
N SER A 203 1.57 8.61 -26.14
CA SER A 203 2.18 8.31 -24.85
C SER A 203 2.86 6.94 -24.88
N ARG A 204 3.75 6.73 -23.93
CA ARG A 204 4.37 5.42 -23.66
C ARG A 204 3.72 4.81 -22.44
N PHE A 205 3.74 3.49 -22.32
CA PHE A 205 3.10 2.81 -21.21
C PHE A 205 4.02 1.80 -20.53
N SER A 206 3.87 1.65 -19.22
CA SER A 206 4.53 0.59 -18.46
C SER A 206 3.51 -0.14 -17.59
N PHE A 207 3.73 -1.44 -17.41
CA PHE A 207 2.83 -2.31 -16.68
C PHE A 207 3.54 -2.97 -15.49
N GLY A 208 2.84 -3.08 -14.38
CA GLY A 208 3.34 -3.75 -13.17
C GLY A 208 2.29 -4.68 -12.60
N GLU A 209 2.76 -5.80 -12.08
CA GLU A 209 1.93 -6.83 -11.48
C GLU A 209 2.49 -7.30 -10.14
N ASP A 210 1.59 -7.46 -9.17
CA ASP A 210 1.83 -8.18 -7.92
C ASP A 210 0.82 -9.32 -7.81
N PHE A 211 1.31 -10.55 -7.67
CA PHE A 211 0.50 -11.75 -7.80
C PHE A 211 -0.05 -12.23 -6.47
N ALA A 212 -1.37 -12.52 -6.41
CA ALA A 212 -1.94 -13.31 -5.33
C ALA A 212 -3.01 -14.30 -5.83
N ARG A 213 -3.08 -15.46 -5.15
CA ARG A 213 -4.16 -16.43 -5.40
C ARG A 213 -5.14 -16.55 -4.25
N THR A 214 -4.65 -16.62 -3.02
CA THR A 214 -5.45 -16.94 -1.83
C THR A 214 -5.17 -15.93 -0.73
N GLY A 215 -6.22 -15.34 -0.16
CA GLY A 215 -6.15 -14.38 0.93
C GLY A 215 -5.86 -12.96 0.47
N ASP A 216 -4.69 -12.75 -0.13
CA ASP A 216 -4.23 -11.45 -0.65
C ASP A 216 -4.79 -11.20 -2.07
N LEU A 217 -4.54 -10.02 -2.63
CA LEU A 217 -5.17 -9.53 -3.87
C LEU A 217 -4.13 -9.41 -5.00
N SER A 218 -4.42 -9.91 -6.20
CA SER A 218 -3.57 -9.58 -7.34
C SER A 218 -3.84 -8.15 -7.79
N CYS A 219 -2.79 -7.38 -8.05
CA CYS A 219 -2.91 -6.01 -8.49
C CYS A 219 -2.16 -5.79 -9.81
N PHE A 220 -2.87 -5.28 -10.82
CA PHE A 220 -2.29 -4.87 -12.09
C PHE A 220 -2.36 -3.34 -12.18
N VAL A 221 -1.23 -2.71 -12.49
CA VAL A 221 -1.13 -1.25 -12.60
C VAL A 221 -0.60 -0.89 -13.99
N LEU A 222 -1.36 -0.05 -14.71
CA LEU A 222 -0.93 0.55 -15.97
C LEU A 222 -0.56 2.02 -15.76
N LEU A 223 0.69 2.37 -16.04
CA LEU A 223 1.17 3.74 -16.02
C LEU A 223 1.29 4.29 -17.44
N GLU A 224 0.76 5.48 -17.67
CA GLU A 224 1.05 6.32 -18.81
C GLU A 224 2.27 7.19 -18.50
N ILE A 225 3.28 7.13 -19.35
CA ILE A 225 4.42 8.04 -19.37
C ILE A 225 4.07 9.16 -20.35
N THR A 226 3.72 10.30 -19.80
CA THR A 226 3.27 11.49 -20.55
C THR A 226 4.43 12.17 -21.28
N GLU A 227 4.11 13.13 -22.16
CA GLU A 227 5.13 13.95 -22.86
C GLU A 227 6.04 14.74 -21.89
N SER A 228 5.55 15.07 -20.69
CA SER A 228 6.35 15.72 -19.64
C SER A 228 7.18 14.73 -18.81
N LEU A 229 7.24 13.46 -19.22
CA LEU A 229 7.90 12.36 -18.51
C LEU A 229 7.30 12.01 -17.14
N ALA A 230 6.13 12.58 -16.82
CA ALA A 230 5.37 12.23 -15.64
C ALA A 230 4.65 10.89 -15.86
N LYS A 231 4.62 10.08 -14.80
CA LYS A 231 3.99 8.76 -14.75
C LYS A 231 2.62 8.90 -14.12
N ARG A 232 1.57 8.65 -14.90
CA ARG A 232 0.19 8.73 -14.44
C ARG A 232 -0.44 7.36 -14.45
N GLU A 233 -0.97 6.91 -13.33
CA GLU A 233 -1.83 5.72 -13.28
C GLU A 233 -3.06 5.95 -14.17
N VAL A 234 -3.20 5.12 -15.20
CA VAL A 234 -4.35 5.15 -16.11
C VAL A 234 -5.54 4.50 -15.42
N PHE A 235 -5.31 3.28 -14.94
CA PHE A 235 -6.21 2.50 -14.12
C PHE A 235 -5.39 1.44 -13.38
N ARG A 236 -6.00 0.84 -12.37
CA ARG A 236 -5.55 -0.43 -11.80
C ARG A 236 -6.65 -1.46 -11.76
N VAL A 237 -6.26 -2.72 -11.82
CA VAL A 237 -7.15 -3.87 -11.68
C VAL A 237 -6.80 -4.62 -10.41
N GLU A 238 -7.80 -4.89 -9.59
CA GLU A 238 -7.70 -5.59 -8.32
C GLU A 238 -8.52 -6.89 -8.39
N LEU A 239 -7.83 -8.03 -8.42
CA LEU A 239 -8.44 -9.35 -8.59
C LEU A 239 -8.41 -10.14 -7.29
N ARG A 240 -9.59 -10.61 -6.86
CA ARG A 240 -9.74 -11.41 -5.64
C ARG A 240 -10.30 -12.78 -5.98
N ASN A 241 -9.67 -13.82 -5.43
CA ASN A 241 -10.08 -15.22 -5.56
C ASN A 241 -10.16 -15.74 -7.02
N LEU A 242 -9.60 -15.00 -7.99
CA LEU A 242 -9.67 -15.38 -9.39
C LEU A 242 -8.67 -16.51 -9.70
N PRO A 243 -9.06 -17.58 -10.42
CA PRO A 243 -8.14 -18.64 -10.82
C PRO A 243 -7.04 -18.14 -11.77
N TYR A 244 -5.90 -18.83 -11.77
CA TYR A 244 -4.71 -18.51 -12.59
C TYR A 244 -5.04 -18.20 -14.06
N ALA A 245 -5.77 -19.10 -14.74
CA ALA A 245 -6.12 -18.93 -16.15
C ALA A 245 -6.96 -17.68 -16.43
N GLN A 246 -7.82 -17.28 -15.48
CA GLN A 246 -8.63 -16.07 -15.63
C GLN A 246 -7.86 -14.79 -15.28
N GLN A 247 -6.89 -14.86 -14.36
CA GLN A 247 -5.95 -13.76 -14.16
C GLN A 247 -5.07 -13.54 -15.40
N GLU A 248 -4.55 -14.62 -15.99
CA GLU A 248 -3.84 -14.60 -17.27
C GLU A 248 -4.71 -14.02 -18.39
N GLN A 249 -5.99 -14.41 -18.48
CA GLN A 249 -6.93 -13.85 -19.45
C GLN A 249 -7.07 -12.32 -19.33
N VAL A 250 -7.20 -11.78 -18.11
CA VAL A 250 -7.27 -10.33 -17.87
C VAL A 250 -5.95 -9.66 -18.26
N MET A 251 -4.82 -10.23 -17.84
CA MET A 251 -3.48 -9.73 -18.16
C MET A 251 -3.26 -9.66 -19.68
N MET A 252 -3.53 -10.75 -20.41
CA MET A 252 -3.40 -10.81 -21.86
C MET A 252 -4.35 -9.83 -22.55
N TYR A 253 -5.57 -9.67 -22.04
CA TYR A 253 -6.52 -8.70 -22.58
C TYR A 253 -5.96 -7.26 -22.55
N ILE A 254 -5.32 -6.89 -21.44
CA ILE A 254 -4.68 -5.57 -21.27
C ILE A 254 -3.46 -5.44 -22.18
N LEU A 255 -2.46 -6.32 -22.04
CA LEU A 255 -1.16 -6.16 -22.69
C LEU A 255 -1.25 -6.20 -24.23
N THR A 256 -2.19 -6.98 -24.79
CA THR A 256 -2.39 -7.04 -26.25
C THR A 256 -3.05 -5.78 -26.83
N ARG A 257 -3.55 -4.87 -25.99
CA ARG A 257 -4.28 -3.65 -26.40
C ARG A 257 -3.60 -2.36 -25.99
N VAL A 258 -2.54 -2.42 -25.18
CA VAL A 258 -1.76 -1.23 -24.79
C VAL A 258 -0.80 -0.87 -25.93
N PRO A 259 -0.95 0.33 -26.54
CA PRO A 259 0.00 0.79 -27.56
C PRO A 259 1.34 1.15 -26.91
N ALA A 260 2.45 1.06 -27.66
CA ALA A 260 3.76 1.56 -27.24
C ALA A 260 4.17 1.16 -25.80
N LEU A 261 3.92 -0.10 -25.44
CA LEU A 261 4.34 -0.68 -24.17
C LEU A 261 5.88 -0.74 -24.13
N VAL A 262 6.46 -0.03 -23.16
CA VAL A 262 7.92 0.07 -22.94
C VAL A 262 8.45 -1.14 -22.17
N GLY A 263 7.62 -1.67 -21.28
CA GLY A 263 7.96 -2.83 -20.47
C GLY A 263 6.82 -3.24 -19.57
N ALA A 264 6.88 -4.48 -19.12
CA ALA A 264 5.99 -5.04 -18.11
C ALA A 264 6.81 -5.86 -17.10
N ALA A 265 6.59 -5.62 -15.81
CA ALA A 265 7.27 -6.34 -14.73
C ALA A 265 6.27 -7.14 -13.91
N PHE A 266 6.60 -8.40 -13.65
CA PHE A 266 5.74 -9.37 -12.96
C PHE A 266 6.42 -9.91 -11.72
N ASP A 267 5.63 -10.15 -10.66
CA ASP A 267 6.12 -10.93 -9.54
C ASP A 267 6.24 -12.40 -9.96
N ALA A 268 7.47 -12.85 -10.18
CA ALA A 268 7.76 -14.23 -10.52
C ALA A 268 7.97 -15.12 -9.28
N THR A 269 7.77 -14.60 -8.06
CA THR A 269 7.95 -15.39 -6.84
C THR A 269 6.79 -16.33 -6.55
N GLY A 270 7.12 -17.53 -6.08
CA GLY A 270 6.13 -18.54 -5.70
C GLY A 270 5.17 -18.88 -6.85
N ASN A 271 3.90 -18.56 -6.66
CA ASN A 271 2.84 -18.86 -7.63
C ASN A 271 2.74 -17.82 -8.77
N GLY A 272 3.30 -16.63 -8.61
CA GLY A 272 3.25 -15.56 -9.63
C GLY A 272 4.08 -15.88 -10.88
N GLY A 273 5.04 -16.80 -10.75
CA GLY A 273 5.80 -17.34 -11.89
C GLY A 273 4.93 -17.87 -13.03
N TYR A 274 3.70 -18.32 -12.75
CA TYR A 274 2.77 -18.75 -13.79
C TYR A 274 2.37 -17.60 -14.74
N LEU A 275 1.99 -16.43 -14.20
CA LEU A 275 1.63 -15.27 -15.02
C LEU A 275 2.87 -14.67 -15.71
N ALA A 276 3.98 -14.59 -14.98
CA ALA A 276 5.23 -14.06 -15.52
C ALA A 276 5.75 -14.89 -16.70
N GLU A 277 5.70 -16.21 -16.61
CA GLU A 277 6.09 -17.12 -17.71
C GLU A 277 5.13 -16.99 -18.91
N ALA A 278 3.82 -16.94 -18.67
CA ALA A 278 2.84 -16.75 -19.74
C ALA A 278 3.07 -15.43 -20.50
N ALA A 279 3.31 -14.33 -19.78
CA ALA A 279 3.64 -13.04 -20.38
C ALA A 279 4.95 -13.12 -21.19
N LEU A 280 6.00 -13.72 -20.61
CA LEU A 280 7.30 -13.87 -21.26
C LEU A 280 7.21 -14.66 -22.58
N LEU A 281 6.40 -15.73 -22.61
CA LEU A 281 6.17 -16.53 -23.81
C LEU A 281 5.41 -15.74 -24.90
N ALA A 282 4.48 -14.87 -24.51
CA ALA A 282 3.66 -14.09 -25.44
C ALA A 282 4.39 -12.87 -26.02
N PHE A 283 5.16 -12.14 -25.21
CA PHE A 283 5.72 -10.83 -25.58
C PHE A 283 7.26 -10.82 -25.66
N GLY A 284 7.92 -11.87 -25.21
CA GLY A 284 9.37 -12.02 -25.28
C GLY A 284 10.14 -11.30 -24.16
N PRO A 285 11.45 -11.62 -24.03
CA PRO A 285 12.29 -11.15 -22.93
C PRO A 285 12.67 -9.67 -23.00
N ASP A 286 12.48 -9.01 -24.14
CA ASP A 286 12.85 -7.60 -24.31
C ASP A 286 11.83 -6.66 -23.63
N ILE A 287 10.58 -7.10 -23.47
CA ILE A 287 9.47 -6.31 -22.90
C ILE A 287 9.10 -6.81 -21.50
N ILE A 288 9.23 -8.11 -21.25
CA ILE A 288 8.78 -8.74 -20.00
C ILE A 288 9.97 -8.95 -19.06
N ASP A 289 9.85 -8.47 -17.83
CA ASP A 289 10.74 -8.90 -16.75
C ASP A 289 10.01 -9.75 -15.71
N CYS A 290 10.55 -10.95 -15.50
CA CYS A 290 10.13 -11.88 -14.48
C CYS A 290 10.92 -11.60 -13.19
N VAL A 291 10.37 -10.79 -12.29
CA VAL A 291 11.09 -10.29 -11.11
C VAL A 291 11.02 -11.30 -9.97
N MET A 292 12.19 -11.69 -9.47
CA MET A 292 12.29 -12.41 -8.19
C MET A 292 12.39 -11.41 -7.03
N LEU A 293 11.26 -11.14 -6.38
CA LEU A 293 11.18 -10.28 -5.20
C LEU A 293 12.17 -10.73 -4.12
N SER A 294 13.04 -9.82 -3.71
CA SER A 294 14.07 -10.04 -2.70
C SER A 294 14.39 -8.74 -1.99
N PRO A 295 14.97 -8.77 -0.76
CA PRO A 295 15.39 -7.55 -0.09
C PRO A 295 16.34 -6.69 -0.94
N LYS A 296 17.18 -7.32 -1.77
CA LYS A 296 18.05 -6.61 -2.72
C LYS A 296 17.23 -5.84 -3.77
N TRP A 297 16.23 -6.48 -4.35
CA TRP A 297 15.34 -5.84 -5.33
C TRP A 297 14.58 -4.66 -4.72
N TYR A 298 14.01 -4.87 -3.52
CA TYR A 298 13.31 -3.82 -2.78
C TYR A 298 14.25 -2.64 -2.46
N GLY A 299 15.46 -2.91 -2.00
CA GLY A 299 16.47 -1.89 -1.72
C GLY A 299 16.92 -1.10 -2.94
N GLU A 300 16.75 -1.63 -4.14
CA GLU A 300 17.05 -0.92 -5.40
C GLU A 300 15.86 -0.09 -5.90
N TRP A 301 14.66 -0.67 -5.90
CA TRP A 301 13.51 -0.10 -6.61
C TRP A 301 12.60 0.77 -5.76
N MET A 302 12.45 0.49 -4.47
CA MET A 302 11.65 1.34 -3.58
C MET A 302 12.21 2.76 -3.44
N PRO A 303 13.55 3.00 -3.34
CA PRO A 303 14.09 4.35 -3.37
C PRO A 303 13.78 5.10 -4.67
N LYS A 304 13.84 4.42 -5.83
CA LYS A 304 13.48 5.00 -7.11
C LYS A 304 11.99 5.37 -7.16
N LEU A 305 11.11 4.51 -6.63
CA LEU A 305 9.69 4.84 -6.51
C LEU A 305 9.45 6.05 -5.59
N LYS A 306 10.12 6.10 -4.43
CA LYS A 306 10.02 7.24 -3.51
C LYS A 306 10.49 8.55 -4.14
N ALA A 307 11.54 8.51 -4.95
CA ALA A 307 12.00 9.68 -5.70
C ALA A 307 10.90 10.25 -6.62
N GLU A 308 10.13 9.39 -7.30
CA GLU A 308 9.01 9.86 -8.13
C GLU A 308 7.94 10.61 -7.32
N PHE A 309 7.67 10.19 -6.07
CA PHE A 309 6.77 10.91 -5.17
C PHE A 309 7.38 12.22 -4.66
N GLU A 310 8.67 12.24 -4.35
CA GLU A 310 9.39 13.45 -3.90
C GLU A 310 9.47 14.51 -5.01
N ASP A 311 9.70 14.08 -6.25
CA ASP A 311 9.78 14.91 -7.43
C ASP A 311 8.41 15.29 -8.01
N GLN A 312 7.31 14.80 -7.42
CA GLN A 312 5.94 14.99 -7.92
C GLN A 312 5.75 14.51 -9.37
N ASN A 313 6.49 13.47 -9.75
CA ASN A 313 6.51 12.92 -11.09
C ASN A 313 5.60 11.69 -11.26
N ILE A 314 4.93 11.25 -10.18
CA ILE A 314 3.96 10.17 -10.21
C ILE A 314 2.58 10.62 -9.73
N LEU A 315 1.53 10.17 -10.43
CA LEU A 315 0.13 10.43 -10.09
C LEU A 315 -0.62 9.11 -9.94
N VAL A 316 -1.33 8.95 -8.83
CA VAL A 316 -2.03 7.71 -8.46
C VAL A 316 -3.49 7.97 -8.07
N ALA A 317 -4.32 6.93 -8.06
CA ALA A 317 -5.74 7.05 -7.76
C ALA A 317 -6.00 7.54 -6.33
N ARG A 318 -6.84 8.57 -6.19
CA ARG A 318 -7.25 9.10 -4.88
C ARG A 318 -8.28 8.20 -4.20
N HIS A 319 -7.80 7.21 -3.46
CA HIS A 319 -8.61 6.30 -2.66
C HIS A 319 -7.92 5.89 -1.35
N GLN A 320 -8.67 5.57 -0.29
CA GLN A 320 -8.10 5.18 1.01
C GLN A 320 -7.19 3.95 0.89
N THR A 321 -7.56 2.97 0.06
CA THR A 321 -6.72 1.77 -0.17
C THR A 321 -5.38 2.10 -0.82
N THR A 322 -5.30 3.13 -1.69
CA THR A 322 -4.02 3.62 -2.25
C THR A 322 -3.11 4.09 -1.13
N LEU A 323 -3.64 4.91 -0.22
CA LEU A 323 -2.89 5.47 0.89
C LEU A 323 -2.44 4.37 1.86
N ASP A 324 -3.34 3.45 2.21
CA ASP A 324 -3.05 2.37 3.13
C ASP A 324 -1.98 1.43 2.58
N ASP A 325 -2.08 1.03 1.31
CA ASP A 325 -1.11 0.13 0.66
C ASP A 325 0.29 0.77 0.56
N LEU A 326 0.38 2.05 0.17
CA LEU A 326 1.67 2.75 0.10
C LEU A 326 2.30 3.00 1.48
N ARG A 327 1.49 3.15 2.54
CA ARG A 327 1.98 3.31 3.91
C ARG A 327 2.46 2.02 4.55
N HIS A 328 2.19 0.86 3.94
CA HIS A 328 2.75 -0.42 4.37
C HIS A 328 4.22 -0.61 4.00
N VAL A 329 4.77 0.22 3.12
CA VAL A 329 6.21 0.23 2.86
C VAL A 329 6.92 0.78 4.09
N LYS A 330 7.73 -0.05 4.76
CA LYS A 330 8.50 0.30 5.96
C LYS A 330 9.96 -0.08 5.79
N VAL A 331 10.84 0.60 6.52
CA VAL A 331 12.25 0.25 6.54
C VAL A 331 12.48 -0.90 7.54
N VAL A 332 12.83 -2.07 7.04
CA VAL A 332 13.15 -3.25 7.84
C VAL A 332 14.61 -3.63 7.57
N ASN A 333 15.44 -3.65 8.61
CA ASN A 333 16.89 -3.91 8.48
C ASN A 333 17.59 -2.98 7.46
N GLY A 334 17.16 -1.71 7.39
CA GLY A 334 17.70 -0.71 6.47
C GLY A 334 17.18 -0.80 5.02
N ILE A 335 16.31 -1.77 4.72
CA ILE A 335 15.73 -1.96 3.39
C ILE A 335 14.24 -1.57 3.42
N PRO A 336 13.80 -0.62 2.57
CA PRO A 336 12.38 -0.32 2.41
C PRO A 336 11.68 -1.50 1.73
N GLN A 337 10.75 -2.13 2.42
CA GLN A 337 9.97 -3.26 1.92
C GLN A 337 8.58 -3.27 2.55
N ILE A 338 7.67 -4.07 2.01
CA ILE A 338 6.34 -4.25 2.58
C ILE A 338 6.45 -4.91 3.95
N ASP A 339 5.80 -4.32 4.96
CA ASP A 339 5.67 -4.90 6.29
C ASP A 339 4.82 -6.18 6.24
N LYS A 340 5.06 -7.12 7.16
CA LYS A 340 4.28 -8.38 7.25
C LYS A 340 2.84 -8.18 7.74
N GLY A 341 2.45 -6.93 8.00
CA GLY A 341 1.13 -6.57 8.49
C GLY A 341 0.09 -6.58 7.37
N ARG A 342 -1.14 -7.01 7.70
CA ARG A 342 -2.27 -6.98 6.77
C ARG A 342 -3.32 -5.98 7.25
N THR A 343 -3.81 -5.11 6.36
CA THR A 343 -4.96 -4.21 6.63
C THR A 343 -6.26 -4.81 6.11
N LYS A 344 -7.39 -4.27 6.57
CA LYS A 344 -8.72 -4.64 6.07
C LYS A 344 -8.93 -4.02 4.69
N ASP A 345 -9.43 -4.81 3.74
CA ASP A 345 -9.83 -4.30 2.43
C ASP A 345 -11.18 -3.56 2.52
N GLN A 346 -11.21 -2.29 2.15
CA GLN A 346 -12.44 -1.47 2.14
C GLN A 346 -13.26 -1.66 0.86
N ASN A 347 -12.66 -2.18 -0.22
CA ASN A 347 -13.30 -2.38 -1.52
C ASN A 347 -13.87 -3.79 -1.72
N ALA A 348 -13.53 -4.73 -0.85
CA ALA A 348 -13.98 -6.11 -0.96
C ALA A 348 -15.40 -6.32 -0.42
N THR A 349 -16.13 -7.22 -1.07
CA THR A 349 -17.46 -7.65 -0.60
C THR A 349 -17.38 -8.73 0.47
N ALA A 350 -16.28 -9.50 0.53
CA ALA A 350 -16.05 -10.52 1.55
C ALA A 350 -15.81 -9.95 2.96
N VAL A 351 -16.53 -10.53 3.94
CA VAL A 351 -16.36 -10.23 5.37
C VAL A 351 -14.99 -10.74 5.84
N ASN A 352 -14.06 -9.81 6.11
CA ASN A 352 -12.65 -10.03 6.51
C ASN A 352 -11.62 -10.14 5.37
N ALA A 353 -11.93 -9.64 4.17
CA ALA A 353 -10.91 -9.44 3.15
C ALA A 353 -9.77 -8.56 3.69
N ARG A 354 -8.54 -8.97 3.39
CA ARG A 354 -7.32 -8.27 3.81
C ARG A 354 -6.51 -7.82 2.59
N ARG A 355 -5.66 -6.83 2.80
CA ARG A 355 -4.66 -6.31 1.87
C ARG A 355 -3.30 -6.34 2.54
N HIS A 356 -2.26 -6.53 1.73
CA HIS A 356 -0.88 -6.63 2.20
C HIS A 356 0.01 -5.62 1.47
N GLY A 357 -0.52 -4.45 1.10
CA GLY A 357 0.25 -3.47 0.33
C GLY A 357 0.45 -3.88 -1.14
N ASP A 358 -0.46 -4.70 -1.68
CA ASP A 358 -0.34 -5.31 -3.00
C ASP A 358 -0.19 -4.24 -4.11
N PHE A 359 -0.94 -3.14 -3.99
CA PHE A 359 -0.81 -1.99 -4.89
C PHE A 359 0.58 -1.35 -4.85
N ALA A 360 1.23 -1.28 -3.69
CA ALA A 360 2.54 -0.64 -3.57
C ALA A 360 3.63 -1.44 -4.30
N VAL A 361 3.56 -2.77 -4.26
CA VAL A 361 4.45 -3.66 -5.02
C VAL A 361 4.16 -3.54 -6.52
N ALA A 362 2.90 -3.66 -6.93
CA ALA A 362 2.51 -3.53 -8.34
C ALA A 362 2.89 -2.16 -8.94
N LEU A 363 2.74 -1.07 -8.18
CA LEU A 363 3.19 0.26 -8.59
C LEU A 363 4.72 0.32 -8.71
N CYS A 364 5.45 -0.28 -7.77
CA CYS A 364 6.91 -0.37 -7.85
C CYS A 364 7.37 -1.17 -9.07
N MET A 365 6.66 -2.25 -9.42
CA MET A 365 6.87 -3.04 -10.64
C MET A 365 6.60 -2.21 -11.90
N ALA A 366 5.50 -1.46 -11.94
CA ALA A 366 5.17 -0.60 -13.09
C ALA A 366 6.20 0.53 -13.25
N ASN A 367 6.69 1.09 -12.13
CA ASN A 367 7.78 2.05 -12.14
C ASN A 367 9.08 1.41 -12.65
N ARG A 368 9.43 0.20 -12.19
CA ARG A 368 10.57 -0.57 -12.70
C ARG A 368 10.48 -0.77 -14.22
N ALA A 369 9.32 -1.20 -14.70
CA ALA A 369 9.07 -1.41 -16.12
C ALA A 369 9.23 -0.12 -16.96
N SER A 370 9.02 1.06 -16.38
CA SER A 370 9.24 2.33 -17.07
C SER A 370 10.72 2.64 -17.40
N TYR A 371 11.67 1.94 -16.76
CA TYR A 371 13.10 2.05 -17.04
C TYR A 371 13.58 1.04 -18.10
N MET A 372 12.69 0.19 -18.61
CA MET A 372 13.02 -0.73 -19.70
C MET A 372 13.09 0.03 -21.03
N GLU A 373 13.76 -0.57 -22.01
CA GLU A 373 13.85 -0.05 -23.38
C GLU A 373 13.21 -1.01 -24.40
N GLY A 374 12.31 -1.88 -23.93
CA GLY A 374 11.53 -2.75 -24.79
C GLY A 374 10.66 -1.93 -25.72
N PHE A 375 10.54 -2.35 -26.98
CA PHE A 375 9.58 -1.77 -27.89
C PHE A 375 8.92 -2.88 -28.70
N ILE A 376 7.60 -2.79 -28.82
CA ILE A 376 6.86 -3.61 -29.78
C ILE A 376 7.05 -2.96 -31.15
N LEU A 377 7.68 -3.67 -32.08
CA LEU A 377 7.67 -3.29 -33.50
C LEU A 377 6.21 -3.24 -33.95
N ASP A 378 5.71 -2.06 -34.29
CA ASP A 378 4.48 -1.95 -35.07
C ASP A 378 4.73 -2.66 -36.42
N GLU A 379 3.83 -3.54 -36.85
CA GLU A 379 3.91 -4.16 -38.17
C GLU A 379 4.00 -3.10 -39.28
N SER A 380 3.48 -1.88 -39.04
CA SER A 380 3.63 -0.74 -39.95
C SER A 380 5.04 -0.13 -40.01
N ALA A 381 5.87 -0.35 -38.97
CA ALA A 381 7.26 0.11 -38.89
C ALA A 381 8.26 -0.86 -39.55
N CYS A 382 7.84 -2.10 -39.80
CA CYS A 382 8.58 -3.06 -40.63
C CYS A 382 8.44 -2.70 -42.12
N GLN A 383 9.06 -1.60 -42.57
CA GLN A 383 9.27 -1.41 -43.99
C GLN A 383 10.21 -2.52 -44.49
N ALA A 384 9.67 -3.43 -45.30
CA ALA A 384 10.49 -4.40 -46.04
C ALA A 384 11.63 -3.64 -46.73
N LEU A 385 12.87 -4.04 -46.47
CA LEU A 385 14.03 -3.54 -47.21
C LEU A 385 13.69 -3.66 -48.70
N PRO A 386 13.83 -2.57 -49.50
CA PRO A 386 13.53 -2.65 -50.92
C PRO A 386 14.36 -3.80 -51.51
N GLU A 387 13.71 -4.63 -52.33
CA GLU A 387 14.38 -5.75 -52.99
C GLU A 387 15.70 -5.24 -53.59
N ARG A 388 16.82 -5.90 -53.26
CA ARG A 388 18.08 -5.65 -53.95
C ARG A 388 17.84 -5.94 -55.43
N SER A 389 17.54 -4.91 -56.20
CA SER A 389 17.46 -5.02 -57.64
C SER A 389 18.82 -5.55 -58.10
N ARG A 390 18.81 -6.67 -58.83
CA ARG A 390 19.95 -7.19 -59.59
C ARG A 390 20.27 -6.21 -60.73
N ALA A 391 20.72 -5.01 -60.38
CA ALA A 391 21.17 -3.96 -61.29
C ALA A 391 22.49 -3.37 -60.77
N MET A 392 23.43 -4.24 -60.42
CA MET A 392 24.86 -3.92 -60.40
C MET A 392 25.66 -5.10 -61.01
N GLU A 393 25.07 -5.72 -62.04
CA GLU A 393 25.80 -6.55 -62.98
C GLU A 393 26.08 -5.66 -64.19
N GLY A 394 27.20 -4.92 -64.15
CA GLY A 394 27.63 -4.12 -65.30
C GLY A 394 28.38 -2.84 -64.95
N GLY A 395 29.71 -2.94 -64.92
CA GLY A 395 30.57 -1.85 -65.36
C GLY A 395 31.30 -1.09 -64.26
N TYR A 396 32.46 -1.61 -63.84
CA TYR A 396 33.61 -0.76 -63.61
C TYR A 396 34.81 -1.38 -64.32
N ARG A 397 35.21 -0.73 -65.42
CA ARG A 397 36.54 -0.86 -66.02
C ARG A 397 37.53 -0.25 -65.04
N ASP A 398 38.65 -0.95 -64.84
CA ASP A 398 39.91 -0.33 -64.44
C ASP A 398 40.21 0.82 -65.42
N ASP A 399 40.34 2.03 -64.89
CA ASP A 399 41.47 2.93 -65.17
C ASP A 399 41.31 4.24 -64.37
N ASP A 400 42.47 4.69 -63.89
CA ASP A 400 42.82 6.04 -63.46
C ASP A 400 42.64 6.48 -61.98
N GLU A 401 43.79 6.36 -61.31
CA GLU A 401 44.31 7.16 -60.21
C GLU A 401 43.82 8.63 -60.18
N ALA A 402 43.19 9.03 -59.08
CA ALA A 402 43.21 10.42 -58.62
C ALA A 402 43.14 10.47 -57.09
N TYR A 403 44.33 10.55 -56.49
CA TYR A 403 44.55 11.01 -55.13
C TYR A 403 44.00 12.42 -54.92
N HIS A 404 43.09 12.61 -53.96
CA HIS A 404 42.92 13.82 -53.15
C HIS A 404 42.27 13.36 -51.83
N GLU A 405 43.03 13.13 -50.75
CA GLU A 405 43.62 14.12 -49.82
C GLU A 405 42.52 14.91 -49.09
N PHE A 406 42.55 14.87 -47.75
CA PHE A 406 41.55 15.32 -46.74
C PHE A 406 40.38 14.31 -46.53
N ASP A 407 40.14 13.68 -45.39
CA ASP A 407 40.51 14.01 -44.01
C ASP A 407 40.50 12.78 -43.08
N ARG A 408 41.32 12.91 -42.04
CA ARG A 408 41.55 12.03 -40.87
C ARG A 408 40.25 11.82 -40.07
N GLY A 409 40.02 10.82 -39.23
CA GLY A 409 40.78 9.72 -38.63
C GLY A 409 39.78 8.89 -37.78
N CYS A 410 39.95 7.57 -37.74
CA CYS A 410 40.40 6.79 -36.57
C CYS A 410 39.40 6.62 -35.41
N TRP A 411 38.85 5.40 -35.38
CA TRP A 411 38.65 4.44 -34.27
C TRP A 411 38.17 4.91 -32.90
#